data_AF-A0A9D1K1E3-F1
#
_entry.id   AF-A0A9D1K1E3-F1
#
_cell.length_a   1.000
_cell.length_b   1.000
_cell.length_c   1.000
_cell.angle_alpha   90.00
_cell.angle_beta   90.00
_cell.angle_gamma   90.00
#
_symmetry.space_group_name_H-M   'P 1'
#
loop_
_entity.id
_entity.type
_entity.pdbx_description
1 polymer ?
#
loop_
_entity_poly.entity_id
_entity_poly.type
_entity_poly.pdbx_seq_one_letter_code
_entity_poly.pdbx_strand_id
1 'polypeptide(L)'
;MKLLYHASPVPNLTELTPHVSNHGKPLVYLSDRRESVLVYLSNPVERHCKRTGFPHEGPFYKFASYGFSPEGLPVLEEYYPEAFADTFAGIPGWIYRAESGDCTPFEGIPGAFVSETPVKVAGREFVPDAYEAILQAEKEGLVLLRRYQSHSPEKLRWIGDMVKKEYQNAAKYPNYQDFLQAKFPHLL
;
A
#
# COMPACT_ATOMS: atom_id res chain seq x y z
N MET A 1 12.30 13.01 -15.59
CA MET A 1 11.03 12.43 -15.12
C MET A 1 10.98 12.55 -13.60
N LYS A 2 9.83 12.87 -12.99
CA LYS A 2 9.70 13.00 -11.53
C LYS A 2 9.37 11.62 -10.94
N LEU A 3 10.36 10.95 -10.38
CA LEU A 3 10.18 9.66 -9.71
C LEU A 3 9.93 9.86 -8.21
N LEU A 4 8.95 9.15 -7.68
CA LEU A 4 8.46 9.23 -6.32
C LEU A 4 8.70 7.90 -5.61
N TYR A 5 9.39 7.94 -4.49
CA TYR A 5 9.56 6.79 -3.61
C TYR A 5 8.25 6.42 -2.94
N HIS A 6 8.13 5.13 -2.62
CA HIS A 6 7.10 4.66 -1.70
C HIS A 6 7.07 5.55 -0.45
N ALA A 7 5.88 5.96 -0.03
CA ALA A 7 5.78 6.90 1.07
C ALA A 7 6.42 6.34 2.37
N SER A 8 6.86 7.24 3.25
CA SER A 8 7.53 6.87 4.50
C SER A 8 7.05 7.74 5.66
N PRO A 9 6.86 7.17 6.87
CA PRO A 9 6.58 7.95 8.06
C PRO A 9 7.83 8.71 8.56
N VAL A 10 9.03 8.34 8.08
CA VAL A 10 10.29 8.90 8.54
C VAL A 10 10.54 10.25 7.86
N PRO A 11 10.72 11.36 8.61
CA PRO A 11 11.05 12.65 8.03
C PRO A 11 12.55 12.77 7.69
N ASN A 12 12.86 13.69 6.78
CA ASN A 12 14.23 14.11 6.42
C ASN A 12 15.11 13.00 5.83
N LEU A 13 14.54 12.00 5.14
CA LEU A 13 15.37 11.08 4.36
C LEU A 13 16.18 11.86 3.31
N THR A 14 17.48 11.60 3.24
CA THR A 14 18.40 12.18 2.26
C THR A 14 18.80 11.18 1.18
N GLU A 15 18.62 9.88 1.46
CA GLU A 15 18.94 8.77 0.57
C GLU A 15 17.88 7.67 0.74
N LEU A 16 17.55 7.03 -0.38
CA LEU A 16 16.60 5.92 -0.50
C LEU A 16 17.40 4.65 -0.72
N THR A 17 17.39 3.75 0.25
CA THR A 17 18.20 2.52 0.20
C THR A 17 17.40 1.35 -0.36
N PRO A 18 18.02 0.46 -1.15
CA PRO A 18 17.37 -0.77 -1.60
C PRO A 18 16.96 -1.67 -0.43
N HIS A 19 15.73 -2.20 -0.46
CA HIS A 19 15.24 -3.14 0.54
C HIS A 19 14.64 -4.38 -0.11
N VAL A 20 14.82 -5.54 0.52
CA VAL A 20 14.21 -6.79 0.06
C VAL A 20 12.72 -6.73 0.34
N SER A 21 11.92 -6.76 -0.72
CA SER A 21 10.47 -6.92 -0.67
C SER A 21 10.07 -8.33 -1.12
N ASN A 22 8.82 -8.53 -1.50
CA ASN A 22 8.27 -9.82 -1.97
C ASN A 22 8.93 -10.34 -3.27
N HIS A 23 9.75 -9.51 -3.93
CA HIS A 23 10.46 -9.84 -5.18
C HIS A 23 11.86 -10.44 -4.95
N GLY A 24 12.28 -10.64 -3.70
CA GLY A 24 13.48 -11.41 -3.35
C GLY A 24 14.83 -10.74 -3.66
N LYS A 25 14.82 -9.54 -4.24
CA LYS A 25 16.01 -8.71 -4.49
C LYS A 25 15.87 -7.36 -3.76
N PRO A 26 16.98 -6.79 -3.27
CA PRO A 26 16.96 -5.46 -2.67
C PRO A 26 16.77 -4.41 -3.76
N LEU A 27 15.66 -3.66 -3.70
CA LEU A 27 15.33 -2.63 -4.69
C LEU A 27 14.81 -1.36 -4.00
N VAL A 28 15.08 -0.22 -4.61
CA VAL A 28 14.35 1.03 -4.36
C VAL A 28 13.15 1.02 -5.31
N TYR A 29 11.94 1.09 -4.76
CA TYR A 29 10.72 1.14 -5.55
C TYR A 29 10.23 2.58 -5.70
N LEU A 30 9.98 2.96 -6.95
CA LEU A 30 9.63 4.31 -7.35
C LEU A 30 8.39 4.28 -8.26
N SER A 31 7.68 5.39 -8.36
CA SER A 31 6.63 5.60 -9.34
C SER A 31 6.70 6.98 -9.98
N ASP A 32 6.28 7.10 -11.23
CA ASP A 32 6.04 8.38 -11.90
C ASP A 32 4.69 9.02 -11.52
N ARG A 33 3.90 8.35 -10.68
CA ARG A 33 2.56 8.73 -10.24
C ARG A 33 2.48 8.88 -8.73
N ARG A 34 1.87 9.97 -8.27
CA ARG A 34 1.78 10.30 -6.83
C ARG A 34 0.78 9.39 -6.12
N GLU A 35 -0.36 9.21 -6.75
CA GLU A 35 -1.47 8.36 -6.32
C GLU A 35 -1.04 6.89 -6.10
N SER A 36 -0.10 6.38 -6.92
CA SER A 36 0.45 5.03 -6.78
C SER A 36 1.28 4.85 -5.52
N VAL A 37 1.83 5.93 -4.94
CA VAL A 37 2.65 5.83 -3.73
C VAL A 37 1.87 6.06 -2.44
N LEU A 38 0.64 6.59 -2.51
CA LEU A 38 -0.20 6.87 -1.33
C LEU A 38 -0.56 5.62 -0.54
N VAL A 39 -0.75 4.47 -1.21
CA VAL A 39 -1.08 3.19 -0.56
C VAL A 39 0.01 2.72 0.40
N TYR A 40 1.24 3.22 0.26
CA TYR A 40 2.36 2.86 1.14
C TYR A 40 2.46 3.73 2.39
N LEU A 41 1.60 4.76 2.56
CA LEU A 41 1.55 5.57 3.78
C LEU A 41 1.08 4.78 5.00
N SER A 42 0.32 3.70 4.80
CA SER A 42 -0.22 2.88 5.88
C SER A 42 -0.31 1.41 5.47
N ASN A 43 0.03 0.52 6.39
CA ASN A 43 -0.27 -0.90 6.28
C ASN A 43 -1.44 -1.23 7.22
N PRO A 44 -2.57 -1.76 6.73
CA PRO A 44 -3.73 -2.08 7.57
C PRO A 44 -3.42 -3.10 8.68
N VAL A 45 -2.52 -4.06 8.43
CA VAL A 45 -2.12 -5.07 9.42
C VAL A 45 -1.34 -4.41 10.56
N GLU A 46 -0.37 -3.56 10.22
CA GLU A 46 0.40 -2.78 11.19
C GLU A 46 -0.50 -1.87 12.03
N ARG A 47 -1.40 -1.15 11.35
CA ARG A 47 -2.33 -0.22 12.01
C ARG A 47 -3.27 -0.94 12.97
N HIS A 48 -3.77 -2.11 12.58
CA HIS A 48 -4.57 -2.97 13.44
C HIS A 48 -3.80 -3.39 14.68
N CYS A 49 -2.61 -3.96 14.52
CA CYS A 49 -1.79 -4.43 15.65
C CYS A 49 -1.45 -3.30 16.62
N LYS A 50 -1.09 -2.11 16.12
CA LYS A 50 -0.82 -0.94 16.97
C LYS A 50 -2.03 -0.49 17.76
N ARG A 51 -3.23 -0.58 17.19
CA ARG A 51 -4.49 -0.18 17.86
C ARG A 51 -4.94 -1.19 18.91
N THR A 52 -4.74 -2.48 18.66
CA THR A 52 -5.15 -3.55 19.58
C THR A 52 -4.08 -3.90 20.61
N GLY A 53 -2.84 -3.45 20.41
CA GLY A 53 -1.69 -3.85 21.22
C GLY A 53 -1.23 -5.28 20.93
N PHE A 54 -1.59 -5.84 19.76
CA PHE A 54 -1.21 -7.20 19.41
C PHE A 54 0.32 -7.31 19.26
N PRO A 55 0.99 -8.26 19.96
CA PRO A 55 2.43 -8.39 19.93
C PRO A 55 2.97 -8.63 18.51
N HIS A 56 4.07 -7.95 18.16
CA HIS A 56 4.73 -8.14 16.88
C HIS A 56 6.24 -7.90 16.97
N GLU A 57 7.01 -8.78 16.33
CA GLU A 57 8.43 -8.64 16.07
C GLU A 57 8.69 -8.82 14.57
N GLY A 58 9.59 -8.00 14.00
CA GLY A 58 9.96 -8.06 12.59
C GLY A 58 9.12 -7.17 11.66
N PRO A 59 9.05 -7.49 10.36
CA PRO A 59 8.21 -6.77 9.41
C PRO A 59 6.76 -7.25 9.42
N PHE A 60 5.82 -6.32 9.27
CA PHE A 60 4.41 -6.67 9.11
C PHE A 60 4.13 -7.30 7.75
N TYR A 61 3.29 -8.34 7.74
CA TYR A 61 2.69 -8.84 6.51
C TYR A 61 1.85 -7.74 5.86
N LYS A 62 1.82 -7.69 4.53
CA LYS A 62 1.07 -6.67 3.78
C LYS A 62 -0.23 -7.28 3.27
N PHE A 63 -1.37 -6.70 3.67
CA PHE A 63 -2.65 -6.96 3.05
C PHE A 63 -2.87 -5.97 1.90
N ALA A 64 -2.87 -6.46 0.67
CA ALA A 64 -2.99 -5.60 -0.52
C ALA A 64 -4.39 -5.73 -1.15
N SER A 65 -5.15 -4.64 -1.15
CA SER A 65 -6.43 -4.52 -1.85
C SER A 65 -6.38 -3.43 -2.93
N TYR A 66 -5.27 -3.40 -3.69
CA TYR A 66 -5.06 -2.43 -4.75
C TYR A 66 -4.41 -3.10 -5.98
N GLY A 67 -4.54 -2.44 -7.12
CA GLY A 67 -4.02 -2.89 -8.42
C GLY A 67 -4.14 -1.79 -9.47
N PHE A 68 -4.30 -2.17 -10.73
CA PHE A 68 -4.43 -1.24 -11.85
C PHE A 68 -5.56 -1.64 -12.79
N SER A 69 -6.21 -0.66 -13.41
CA SER A 69 -7.14 -0.90 -14.52
C SER A 69 -6.38 -1.35 -15.78
N PRO A 70 -7.06 -1.86 -16.82
CA PRO A 70 -6.44 -2.19 -18.10
C PRO A 70 -5.70 -1.00 -18.75
N GLU A 71 -6.17 0.22 -18.53
CA GLU A 71 -5.57 1.48 -18.97
C GLU A 71 -4.39 1.91 -18.07
N GLY A 72 -4.11 1.11 -17.04
CA GLY A 72 -3.07 1.34 -16.06
C GLY A 72 -3.44 2.31 -14.97
N LEU A 73 -4.70 2.75 -14.79
CA LEU A 73 -5.08 3.65 -13.70
C LEU A 73 -4.99 2.92 -12.35
N PRO A 74 -4.40 3.48 -11.29
CA PRO A 74 -4.42 2.88 -9.96
C PRO A 74 -5.86 2.62 -9.48
N VAL A 75 -6.09 1.43 -8.94
CA VAL A 75 -7.38 1.00 -8.39
C VAL A 75 -7.18 0.55 -6.96
N LEU A 76 -7.93 1.12 -6.02
CA LEU A 76 -8.01 0.63 -4.63
C LEU A 76 -9.42 0.07 -4.42
N GLU A 77 -9.52 -1.03 -3.69
CA GLU A 77 -10.77 -1.72 -3.40
C GLU A 77 -10.94 -1.95 -1.89
N GLU A 78 -12.15 -1.74 -1.38
CA GLU A 78 -12.50 -2.10 0.00
C GLU A 78 -12.96 -3.55 0.06
N TYR A 79 -12.14 -4.42 0.66
CA TYR A 79 -12.53 -5.82 0.86
C TYR A 79 -13.41 -6.05 2.09
N TYR A 80 -13.47 -5.08 3.00
CA TYR A 80 -14.39 -5.01 4.12
C TYR A 80 -14.96 -3.59 4.24
N PRO A 81 -16.13 -3.38 4.88
CA PRO A 81 -16.71 -2.05 5.02
C PRO A 81 -15.75 -1.02 5.62
N GLU A 82 -15.68 0.18 5.04
CA GLU A 82 -14.86 1.31 5.52
C GLU A 82 -13.35 1.05 5.54
N ALA A 83 -12.85 0.06 4.78
CA ALA A 83 -11.44 -0.31 4.78
C ALA A 83 -10.48 0.85 4.47
N PHE A 84 -10.87 1.79 3.60
CA PHE A 84 -10.00 2.92 3.29
C PHE A 84 -9.86 3.87 4.48
N ALA A 85 -10.97 4.24 5.12
CA ALA A 85 -10.93 5.11 6.30
C ALA A 85 -10.20 4.41 7.45
N ASP A 86 -10.49 3.13 7.69
CA ASP A 86 -9.82 2.34 8.72
C ASP A 86 -8.31 2.24 8.49
N THR A 87 -7.86 2.19 7.24
CA THR A 87 -6.44 2.05 6.90
C THR A 87 -5.71 3.39 6.86
N PHE A 88 -6.30 4.44 6.28
CA PHE A 88 -5.59 5.66 5.90
C PHE A 88 -5.98 6.91 6.70
N ALA A 89 -7.15 6.97 7.34
CA ALA A 89 -7.62 8.21 7.97
C ALA A 89 -6.71 8.63 9.12
N GLY A 90 -6.34 9.92 9.14
CA GLY A 90 -5.46 10.51 10.14
C GLY A 90 -4.01 10.04 10.06
N ILE A 91 -3.58 9.40 8.96
CA ILE A 91 -2.20 8.94 8.80
C ILE A 91 -1.37 9.98 8.07
N PRO A 92 -0.45 10.67 8.76
CA PRO A 92 0.51 11.55 8.11
C PRO A 92 1.69 10.76 7.55
N GLY A 93 2.40 11.34 6.59
CA GLY A 93 3.68 10.81 6.13
C GLY A 93 4.32 11.66 5.07
N TRP A 94 5.37 11.13 4.46
CA TRP A 94 6.19 11.84 3.48
C TRP A 94 6.27 11.07 2.18
N ILE A 95 6.10 11.78 1.07
CA ILE A 95 6.44 11.28 -0.26
C ILE A 95 7.77 11.90 -0.66
N TYR A 96 8.74 11.08 -1.02
CA TYR A 96 10.07 11.53 -1.41
C TYR A 96 10.23 11.52 -2.92
N ARG A 97 10.79 12.59 -3.47
CA ARG A 97 11.18 12.67 -4.87
C ARG A 97 12.63 12.21 -5.00
N ALA A 98 12.84 11.19 -5.82
CA ALA A 98 14.16 10.73 -6.20
C ALA A 98 14.88 11.77 -7.08
N GLU A 99 16.18 11.94 -6.87
CA GLU A 99 17.07 12.58 -7.82
C GLU A 99 17.17 11.73 -9.10
N SER A 100 17.59 12.34 -10.21
CA SER A 100 17.82 11.58 -11.44
C SER A 100 18.93 10.56 -11.20
N GLY A 101 18.67 9.27 -11.46
CA GLY A 101 19.60 8.17 -11.25
C GLY A 101 19.26 6.98 -12.13
N ASP A 102 20.02 5.89 -11.98
CA ASP A 102 19.83 4.64 -12.72
C ASP A 102 18.57 3.92 -12.22
N CYS A 103 17.43 4.36 -12.75
CA CYS A 103 16.11 3.80 -12.49
C CYS A 103 15.56 3.20 -13.77
N THR A 104 15.15 1.95 -13.73
CA THR A 104 14.58 1.23 -14.87
C THR A 104 13.08 1.00 -14.66
N PRO A 105 12.27 0.98 -15.73
CA PRO A 105 10.87 0.59 -15.60
C PRO A 105 10.73 -0.79 -14.96
N PHE A 106 9.78 -0.95 -14.05
CA PHE A 106 9.48 -2.23 -13.41
C PHE A 106 8.39 -2.96 -14.18
N GLU A 107 8.79 -4.03 -14.84
CA GLU A 107 7.94 -4.75 -15.79
C GLU A 107 6.66 -5.29 -15.12
N GLY A 108 5.52 -5.11 -15.80
CA GLY A 108 4.21 -5.56 -15.32
C GLY A 108 3.50 -4.63 -14.34
N ILE A 109 4.11 -3.51 -13.91
CA ILE A 109 3.48 -2.52 -13.04
C ILE A 109 3.47 -1.13 -13.71
N PRO A 110 2.30 -0.62 -14.14
CA PRO A 110 2.18 0.67 -14.82
C PRO A 110 2.79 1.83 -14.00
N GLY A 111 3.72 2.57 -14.61
CA GLY A 111 4.34 3.74 -13.98
C GLY A 111 5.27 3.41 -12.81
N ALA A 112 5.64 2.15 -12.60
CA ALA A 112 6.60 1.75 -11.59
C ALA A 112 8.02 1.71 -12.16
N PHE A 113 8.98 2.08 -11.32
CA PHE A 113 10.41 2.08 -11.60
C PHE A 113 11.16 1.47 -10.42
N VAL A 114 12.32 0.89 -10.69
CA VAL A 114 13.19 0.32 -9.67
C VAL A 114 14.62 0.79 -9.84
N SER A 115 15.36 0.83 -8.73
CA SER A 115 16.81 0.96 -8.74
C SER A 115 17.44 -0.10 -7.84
N GLU A 116 18.54 -0.71 -8.29
CA GLU A 116 19.35 -1.65 -7.50
C GLU A 116 20.35 -0.93 -6.59
N THR A 117 20.57 0.37 -6.81
CA THR A 117 21.50 1.20 -6.06
C THR A 117 20.76 2.25 -5.23
N PRO A 118 21.39 2.79 -4.18
CA PRO A 118 20.80 3.89 -3.42
C PRO A 118 20.53 5.12 -4.29
N VAL A 119 19.41 5.79 -4.05
CA VAL A 119 18.98 6.97 -4.80
C VAL A 119 18.89 8.18 -3.87
N LYS A 120 19.54 9.28 -4.24
CA LYS A 120 19.48 10.52 -3.46
C LYS A 120 18.08 11.14 -3.50
N VAL A 121 17.72 11.84 -2.44
CA VAL A 121 16.45 12.56 -2.35
C VAL A 121 16.61 13.98 -2.88
N ALA A 122 15.84 14.32 -3.93
CA ALA A 122 15.79 15.66 -4.53
C ALA A 122 14.67 16.55 -3.98
N GLY A 123 13.80 16.01 -3.12
CA GLY A 123 12.72 16.76 -2.49
C GLY A 123 11.76 15.88 -1.74
N ARG A 124 10.84 16.51 -1.01
CA ARG A 124 9.82 15.80 -0.25
C ARG A 124 8.52 16.59 -0.21
N GLU A 125 7.44 15.86 -0.04
CA GLU A 125 6.10 16.37 0.16
C GLU A 125 5.57 15.79 1.47
N PHE A 126 5.04 16.66 2.33
CA PHE A 126 4.33 16.21 3.53
C PHE A 126 2.87 15.96 3.17
N VAL A 127 2.38 14.77 3.51
CA VAL A 127 0.97 14.40 3.42
C VAL A 127 0.41 14.40 4.84
N PRO A 128 -0.46 15.35 5.19
CA PRO A 128 -1.00 15.44 6.56
C PRO A 128 -1.99 14.33 6.88
N ASP A 129 -2.75 13.88 5.88
CA ASP A 129 -3.71 12.77 6.00
C ASP A 129 -3.74 11.98 4.68
N ALA A 130 -3.38 10.70 4.76
CA ALA A 130 -3.36 9.78 3.63
C ALA A 130 -4.76 9.56 3.03
N TYR A 131 -5.81 9.52 3.86
CA TYR A 131 -7.16 9.28 3.39
C TYR A 131 -7.67 10.47 2.57
N GLU A 132 -7.51 11.68 3.08
CA GLU A 132 -7.88 12.91 2.36
C GLU A 132 -7.10 13.04 1.04
N ALA A 133 -5.81 12.69 1.04
CA ALA A 133 -5.01 12.69 -0.19
C ALA A 133 -5.50 11.67 -1.23
N ILE A 134 -5.98 10.50 -0.79
CA ILE A 134 -6.57 9.47 -1.66
C ILE A 134 -7.93 9.93 -2.21
N LEU A 135 -8.80 10.51 -1.36
CA LEU A 135 -10.09 11.05 -1.78
C LEU A 135 -9.94 12.21 -2.78
N GLN A 136 -8.94 13.08 -2.57
CA GLN A 136 -8.65 14.15 -3.51
C GLN A 136 -8.17 13.59 -4.87
N ALA A 137 -7.33 12.57 -4.87
CA ALA A 137 -6.91 11.90 -6.10
C ALA A 137 -8.08 11.21 -6.82
N GLU A 138 -9.05 10.64 -6.08
CA GLU A 138 -10.27 10.07 -6.63
C GLU A 138 -11.11 11.15 -7.35
N LYS A 139 -11.31 12.28 -6.68
CA LYS A 139 -12.05 13.44 -7.22
C LYS A 139 -11.41 13.99 -8.50
N GLU A 140 -10.10 13.91 -8.61
CA GLU A 140 -9.33 14.33 -9.79
C GLU A 140 -9.28 13.26 -10.90
N GLY A 141 -9.82 12.06 -10.65
CA GLY A 141 -9.81 10.96 -11.61
C GLY A 141 -8.45 10.28 -11.77
N LEU A 142 -7.53 10.48 -10.81
CA LEU A 142 -6.18 9.91 -10.82
C LEU A 142 -6.14 8.50 -10.23
N VAL A 143 -7.12 8.16 -9.38
CA VAL A 143 -7.28 6.82 -8.79
C VAL A 143 -8.75 6.45 -8.81
N LEU A 144 -9.04 5.16 -9.00
CA LEU A 144 -10.39 4.63 -8.89
C LEU A 144 -10.55 3.93 -7.53
N LEU A 145 -11.49 4.39 -6.72
CA LEU A 145 -11.83 3.72 -5.46
C LEU A 145 -13.13 2.92 -5.62
N ARG A 146 -13.06 1.63 -5.28
CA ARG A 146 -14.24 0.75 -5.23
C ARG A 146 -14.63 0.55 -3.79
N ARG A 147 -15.77 1.14 -3.41
CA ARG A 147 -16.36 0.99 -2.08
C ARG A 147 -16.91 -0.41 -1.90
N TYR A 148 -16.91 -0.91 -0.67
CA TYR A 148 -17.31 -2.29 -0.38
C TYR A 148 -18.72 -2.61 -0.90
N GLN A 149 -19.66 -1.67 -0.72
CA GLN A 149 -21.06 -1.83 -1.12
C GLN A 149 -21.26 -1.88 -2.64
N SER A 150 -20.24 -1.47 -3.42
CA SER A 150 -20.28 -1.52 -4.89
C SER A 150 -19.86 -2.87 -5.46
N HIS A 151 -19.33 -3.78 -4.64
CA HIS A 151 -18.88 -5.08 -5.10
C HIS A 151 -20.05 -6.01 -5.47
N SER A 152 -19.87 -6.73 -6.58
CA SER A 152 -20.83 -7.76 -7.00
C SER A 152 -20.82 -8.95 -6.01
N PRO A 153 -21.91 -9.72 -5.94
CA PRO A 153 -21.93 -10.95 -5.14
C PRO A 153 -20.81 -11.94 -5.50
N GLU A 154 -20.40 -11.99 -6.76
CA GLU A 154 -19.26 -12.81 -7.21
C GLU A 154 -17.93 -12.32 -6.65
N LYS A 155 -17.68 -11.00 -6.70
CA LYS A 155 -16.48 -10.41 -6.12
C LYS A 155 -16.43 -10.61 -4.61
N LEU A 156 -17.56 -10.47 -3.91
CA LEU A 156 -17.64 -10.75 -2.47
C LEU A 156 -17.34 -12.21 -2.13
N ARG A 157 -17.82 -13.18 -2.93
CA ARG A 157 -17.44 -14.60 -2.78
C ARG A 157 -15.94 -14.79 -2.99
N TRP A 158 -15.38 -14.21 -4.06
CA TRP A 158 -13.95 -14.29 -4.34
C TRP A 158 -13.10 -13.69 -3.22
N ILE A 159 -13.50 -12.53 -2.66
CA ILE A 159 -12.84 -11.93 -1.47
C ILE A 159 -12.90 -12.93 -0.30
N GLY A 160 -14.06 -13.54 -0.07
CA GLY A 160 -14.23 -14.54 1.00
C GLY A 160 -13.31 -15.75 0.85
N ASP A 161 -13.21 -16.31 -0.36
CA ASP A 161 -12.34 -17.47 -0.62
C ASP A 161 -10.85 -17.09 -0.50
N MET A 162 -10.48 -15.89 -0.97
CA MET A 162 -9.13 -15.35 -0.84
C MET A 162 -8.75 -15.18 0.64
N VAL A 163 -9.60 -14.56 1.45
CA VAL A 163 -9.35 -14.33 2.89
C VAL A 163 -9.19 -15.65 3.64
N LYS A 164 -10.04 -16.65 3.38
CA LYS A 164 -9.91 -17.99 3.99
C LYS A 164 -8.57 -18.64 3.64
N LYS A 165 -8.17 -18.56 2.37
CA LYS A 165 -6.89 -19.11 1.91
C LYS A 165 -5.71 -18.38 2.55
N GLU A 166 -5.76 -17.05 2.64
CA GLU A 166 -4.72 -16.27 3.30
C GLU A 166 -4.61 -16.60 4.78
N TYR A 167 -5.74 -16.71 5.49
CA TYR A 167 -5.76 -17.08 6.90
C TYR A 167 -5.12 -18.46 7.14
N GLN A 168 -5.44 -19.46 6.31
CA GLN A 168 -4.84 -20.79 6.36
C GLN A 168 -3.33 -20.77 6.12
N ASN A 169 -2.86 -19.94 5.18
CA ASN A 169 -1.44 -19.81 4.86
C ASN A 169 -0.66 -18.92 5.85
N ALA A 170 -1.37 -18.16 6.67
CA ALA A 170 -0.81 -17.21 7.62
C ALA A 170 -0.43 -17.83 8.98
N ALA A 171 -0.35 -19.16 9.10
CA ALA A 171 -0.06 -19.85 10.37
C ALA A 171 1.25 -19.40 11.06
N LYS A 172 2.23 -18.89 10.30
CA LYS A 172 3.49 -18.33 10.82
C LYS A 172 3.42 -16.82 11.13
N TYR A 173 2.28 -16.19 10.88
CA TYR A 173 2.04 -14.75 10.99
C TYR A 173 0.79 -14.51 11.86
N PRO A 174 0.86 -14.74 13.19
CA PRO A 174 -0.31 -14.66 14.07
C PRO A 174 -0.93 -13.25 14.09
N ASN A 175 -0.12 -12.20 13.94
CA ASN A 175 -0.58 -10.83 13.79
C ASN A 175 -1.43 -10.61 12.52
N TYR A 176 -1.11 -11.33 11.45
CA TYR A 176 -1.89 -11.28 10.22
C TYR A 176 -3.19 -12.07 10.34
N GLN A 177 -3.16 -13.22 11.01
CA GLN A 177 -4.36 -13.99 11.34
C GLN A 177 -5.34 -13.19 12.21
N ASP A 178 -4.83 -12.50 13.23
CA ASP A 178 -5.62 -11.62 14.11
C ASP A 178 -6.28 -10.48 13.32
N PHE A 179 -5.52 -9.83 12.43
CA PHE A 179 -6.07 -8.83 11.51
C PHE A 179 -7.19 -9.41 10.65
N LEU A 180 -6.97 -10.56 10.00
CA LEU A 180 -7.97 -11.17 9.13
C LEU A 180 -9.24 -11.55 9.90
N GLN A 181 -9.11 -12.13 11.10
CA GLN A 181 -10.26 -12.46 11.97
C GLN A 181 -11.04 -11.21 12.38
N ALA A 182 -10.34 -10.13 12.74
CA ALA A 182 -10.97 -8.90 13.17
C ALA A 182 -11.73 -8.19 12.04
N LYS A 183 -11.20 -8.20 10.80
CA LYS A 183 -11.80 -7.50 9.66
C LYS A 183 -12.82 -8.35 8.89
N PHE A 184 -12.73 -9.67 9.00
CA PHE A 184 -13.58 -10.61 8.28
C PHE A 184 -14.24 -11.65 9.22
N PRO A 185 -14.90 -11.23 10.32
CA PRO A 185 -15.38 -12.14 11.36
C PRO A 185 -16.48 -13.12 10.89
N HIS A 186 -17.15 -12.81 9.78
CA HIS A 186 -18.19 -13.69 9.21
C HIS A 186 -17.64 -14.73 8.21
N LEU A 187 -16.33 -14.69 7.92
CA LEU A 187 -15.69 -15.54 6.92
C LEU A 187 -14.74 -16.58 7.52
N LEU A 188 -14.29 -16.38 8.77
CA LEU A 188 -13.21 -17.12 9.42
C LEU A 188 -13.63 -17.78 10.73
#